data_AF-A0A7C0YD66-F1
#
_entry.id   AF-A0A7C0YD66-F1
#
_cell.length_a   1.000
_cell.length_b   1.000
_cell.length_c   1.000
_cell.angle_alpha   90.00
_cell.angle_beta   90.00
_cell.angle_gamma   90.00
#
_symmetry.space_group_name_H-M   'P 1'
#
loop_
_entity.id
_entity.type
_entity.pdbx_description
1 polymer ?
#
loop_
_entity_poly.entity_id
_entity_poly.type
_entity_poly.pdbx_seq_one_letter_code
_entity_poly.pdbx_strand_id
1 'polypeptide(L)'
;TAETTRQIISTTRGLFEAQGFYSAYKDIEKAREAIRDGNFENAVTRSIACLESVMRICHEKLGQSLPNKKQISDLWKSTRNILCFDELDPSGATLNLINTLSGVVTHLGGLRNTLGDAHGKGIFPPDVSENIAELAINTASTLSTVIIRRFNQTKEKPPNERN
;
A
#
# COMPACT_ATOMS: atom_id res chain seq x y z
N THR A 1 -18.36 -8.58 3.99
CA THR A 1 -17.66 -7.52 3.26
C THR A 1 -18.59 -6.47 2.69
N ALA A 2 -18.38 -5.20 3.03
CA ALA A 2 -19.16 -4.08 2.48
C ALA A 2 -19.08 -4.00 0.94
N GLU A 3 -20.15 -3.50 0.29
CA GLU A 3 -20.20 -3.30 -1.17
C GLU A 3 -19.11 -2.32 -1.63
N THR A 4 -18.91 -1.24 -0.89
CA THR A 4 -17.86 -0.23 -1.14
C THR A 4 -16.47 -0.85 -1.16
N THR A 5 -16.15 -1.70 -0.18
CA THR A 5 -14.90 -2.45 -0.10
C THR A 5 -14.71 -3.35 -1.33
N ARG A 6 -15.76 -4.07 -1.76
CA ARG A 6 -15.71 -4.91 -2.97
C ARG A 6 -15.40 -4.10 -4.23
N GLN A 7 -16.03 -2.93 -4.39
CA GLN A 7 -15.81 -2.06 -5.54
C GLN A 7 -14.38 -1.47 -5.56
N ILE A 8 -13.86 -1.03 -4.41
CA ILE A 8 -12.48 -0.55 -4.26
C ILE A 8 -11.49 -1.64 -4.66
N ILE A 9 -11.66 -2.86 -4.13
CA ILE A 9 -10.78 -4.00 -4.43
C ILE A 9 -10.84 -4.36 -5.91
N SER A 10 -12.04 -4.48 -6.48
CA SER A 10 -12.23 -4.81 -7.91
C SER A 10 -11.53 -3.81 -8.82
N THR A 11 -11.69 -2.52 -8.54
CA THR A 11 -11.07 -1.44 -9.33
C THR A 11 -9.54 -1.47 -9.20
N THR A 12 -9.04 -1.67 -7.97
CA THR A 12 -7.60 -1.71 -7.69
C THR A 12 -6.93 -2.93 -8.34
N ARG A 13 -7.61 -4.08 -8.35
CA ARG A 13 -7.14 -5.28 -9.06
C ARG A 13 -7.00 -5.07 -10.56
N GLY A 14 -8.03 -4.49 -11.19
CA GLY A 14 -7.97 -4.16 -12.62
C GLY A 14 -6.81 -3.21 -12.94
N LEU A 15 -6.55 -2.24 -12.05
CA LEU A 15 -5.38 -1.36 -12.16
C LEU A 15 -4.06 -2.15 -12.08
N PHE A 16 -3.92 -3.08 -11.13
CA PHE A 16 -2.70 -3.88 -11.00
C PHE A 16 -2.43 -4.76 -12.21
N GLU A 17 -3.45 -5.42 -12.75
CA GLU A 17 -3.33 -6.21 -13.98
C GLU A 17 -2.91 -5.31 -15.16
N ALA A 18 -3.63 -4.21 -15.38
CA ALA A 18 -3.36 -3.31 -16.51
C ALA A 18 -1.96 -2.68 -16.48
N GLN A 19 -1.39 -2.46 -15.30
CA GLN A 19 -0.09 -1.79 -15.13
C GLN A 19 1.07 -2.79 -14.90
N GLY A 20 0.78 -4.09 -14.88
CA GLY A 20 1.75 -5.16 -14.65
C GLY A 20 2.36 -5.12 -13.25
N PHE A 21 1.52 -5.02 -12.22
CA PHE A 21 1.87 -5.08 -10.78
C PHE A 21 1.44 -6.42 -10.17
N TYR A 22 2.00 -7.52 -10.70
CA TYR A 22 1.53 -8.88 -10.43
C TYR A 22 1.66 -9.36 -8.97
N SER A 23 2.73 -9.00 -8.26
CA SER A 23 2.86 -9.37 -6.84
C SER A 23 1.81 -8.68 -5.98
N ALA A 24 1.58 -7.38 -6.23
CA ALA A 24 0.52 -6.62 -5.56
C ALA A 24 -0.87 -7.20 -5.86
N TYR A 25 -1.12 -7.61 -7.11
CA TYR A 25 -2.34 -8.33 -7.50
C TYR A 25 -2.55 -9.62 -6.69
N LYS A 26 -1.50 -10.42 -6.55
CA LYS A 26 -1.56 -11.67 -5.78
C LYS A 26 -1.81 -11.40 -4.30
N ASP A 27 -1.21 -10.35 -3.74
CA ASP A 27 -1.38 -9.99 -2.34
C ASP A 27 -2.79 -9.47 -2.06
N ILE A 28 -3.36 -8.61 -2.90
CA ILE A 28 -4.74 -8.13 -2.72
C ILE A 28 -5.77 -9.24 -2.89
N GLU A 29 -5.54 -10.20 -3.79
CA GLU A 29 -6.43 -11.36 -3.92
C GLU A 29 -6.41 -12.25 -2.68
N LYS A 30 -5.22 -12.52 -2.14
CA LYS A 30 -5.10 -13.26 -0.88
C LYS A 30 -5.74 -12.51 0.29
N ALA A 31 -5.66 -11.18 0.30
CA ALA A 31 -6.32 -10.37 1.32
C ALA A 31 -7.85 -10.49 1.21
N ARG A 32 -8.40 -10.45 0.00
CA ARG A 32 -9.83 -10.64 -0.28
C ARG A 32 -10.32 -12.03 0.13
N GLU A 33 -9.57 -13.07 -0.21
CA GLU A 33 -9.85 -14.45 0.20
C GLU A 33 -9.84 -14.59 1.73
N ALA A 34 -8.85 -13.99 2.39
CA ALA A 34 -8.75 -14.02 3.83
C ALA A 34 -9.94 -13.34 4.54
N ILE A 35 -10.45 -12.21 4.02
CA ILE A 35 -11.67 -11.59 4.54
C ILE A 35 -12.88 -12.53 4.36
N ARG A 36 -13.03 -13.14 3.18
CA ARG A 36 -14.12 -14.08 2.90
C ARG A 36 -14.10 -15.27 3.85
N ASP A 37 -12.91 -15.78 4.16
CA ASP A 37 -12.70 -16.97 4.97
C ASP A 37 -12.68 -16.66 6.48
N GLY A 38 -12.91 -15.40 6.88
CA GLY A 38 -12.90 -14.96 8.28
C GLY A 38 -11.51 -14.86 8.92
N ASN A 39 -10.44 -14.97 8.12
CA ASN A 39 -9.06 -14.84 8.58
C ASN A 39 -8.60 -13.37 8.48
N PHE A 40 -9.16 -12.53 9.35
CA PHE A 40 -9.00 -11.08 9.32
C PHE A 40 -7.57 -10.61 9.58
N GLU A 41 -6.80 -11.34 10.40
CA GLU A 41 -5.38 -11.04 10.60
C GLU A 41 -4.56 -11.27 9.32
N ASN A 42 -4.77 -12.41 8.64
CA ASN A 42 -4.11 -12.64 7.37
C ASN A 42 -4.55 -11.60 6.33
N ALA A 43 -5.81 -11.15 6.36
CA ALA A 43 -6.26 -10.06 5.50
C ALA A 43 -5.48 -8.76 5.74
N VAL A 44 -5.26 -8.36 7.00
CA VAL A 44 -4.42 -7.19 7.34
C VAL A 44 -2.99 -7.39 6.85
N THR A 45 -2.39 -8.55 7.12
CA THR A 45 -1.02 -8.87 6.70
C THR A 45 -0.86 -8.80 5.17
N ARG A 46 -1.83 -9.35 4.43
CA ARG A 46 -1.83 -9.33 2.97
C ARG A 46 -2.10 -7.93 2.39
N SER A 47 -2.90 -7.12 3.07
CA SER A 47 -3.12 -5.72 2.69
C SER A 47 -1.82 -4.89 2.80
N ILE A 48 -1.05 -5.10 3.87
CA ILE A 48 0.26 -4.44 4.06
C ILE A 48 1.25 -4.94 3.00
N ALA A 49 1.29 -6.26 2.75
CA ALA A 49 2.14 -6.85 1.72
C ALA A 49 1.81 -6.31 0.32
N CYS A 50 0.54 -6.11 0.00
CA CYS A 50 0.11 -5.49 -1.25
C CYS A 50 0.73 -4.10 -1.44
N LEU A 51 0.65 -3.24 -0.42
CA LEU A 51 1.22 -1.91 -0.47
C LEU A 51 2.76 -1.93 -0.60
N GLU A 52 3.44 -2.82 0.13
CA GLU A 52 4.89 -3.05 0.00
C GLU A 52 5.25 -3.51 -1.42
N SER A 53 4.49 -4.44 -1.99
CA SER A 53 4.66 -4.94 -3.36
C SER A 53 4.55 -3.83 -4.39
N VAL A 54 3.55 -2.93 -4.27
CA VAL A 54 3.41 -1.78 -5.18
C VAL A 54 4.65 -0.88 -5.13
N MET A 55 5.09 -0.49 -3.93
CA MET A 55 6.26 0.37 -3.77
C MET A 55 7.53 -0.28 -4.31
N ARG A 56 7.75 -1.58 -4.05
CA ARG A 56 8.90 -2.33 -4.58
C ARG A 56 8.90 -2.40 -6.11
N ILE A 57 7.73 -2.64 -6.71
CA ILE A 57 7.60 -2.68 -8.17
C ILE A 57 7.89 -1.29 -8.77
N CYS A 58 7.48 -0.20 -8.14
CA CYS A 58 7.85 1.15 -8.59
C CYS A 58 9.38 1.35 -8.60
N HIS A 59 10.07 0.92 -7.54
CA HIS A 59 11.54 0.96 -7.48
C HIS A 59 12.17 0.12 -8.61
N GLU A 60 11.71 -1.12 -8.79
CA GLU A 60 12.20 -2.03 -9.82
C GLU A 60 12.00 -1.46 -11.23
N LYS A 61 10.79 -0.97 -11.55
CA LYS A 61 10.48 -0.38 -12.85
C LYS A 61 11.26 0.91 -13.14
N LEU A 62 11.77 1.61 -12.12
CA LEU A 62 12.61 2.80 -12.26
C LEU A 62 14.11 2.50 -12.16
N GLY A 63 14.52 1.25 -11.95
CA GLY A 63 15.91 0.88 -11.71
C GLY A 63 16.51 1.49 -10.44
N GLN A 64 15.68 1.82 -9.46
CA GLN A 64 16.09 2.45 -8.19
C GLN A 64 16.31 1.40 -7.11
N SER A 65 17.37 1.53 -6.33
CA SER A 65 17.65 0.64 -5.20
C SER A 65 16.55 0.75 -4.12
N LEU A 66 16.23 -0.38 -3.49
CA LEU A 66 15.37 -0.40 -2.30
C LEU A 66 16.11 0.20 -1.10
N PRO A 67 15.40 0.77 -0.11
CA PRO A 67 16.04 1.24 1.12
C PRO A 67 16.68 0.09 1.90
N ASN A 68 17.78 0.38 2.59
CA ASN A 68 18.50 -0.59 3.42
C ASN A 68 17.65 -1.14 4.58
N LYS A 69 16.75 -0.31 5.12
CA LYS A 69 15.82 -0.69 6.19
C LYS A 69 14.57 -1.32 5.59
N LYS A 70 14.12 -2.42 6.20
CA LYS A 70 12.99 -3.23 5.71
C LYS A 70 11.61 -2.76 6.18
N GLN A 71 11.52 -1.65 6.93
CA GLN A 71 10.24 -1.14 7.42
C GLN A 71 9.45 -0.47 6.30
N ILE A 72 8.12 -0.62 6.33
CA ILE A 72 7.24 0.00 5.33
C ILE A 72 7.35 1.52 5.29
N SER A 73 7.64 2.16 6.42
CA SER A 73 7.83 3.60 6.52
C SER A 73 9.06 4.09 5.77
N ASP A 74 10.15 3.33 5.78
CA ASP A 74 11.36 3.63 5.02
C ASP A 74 11.14 3.42 3.51
N LEU A 75 10.40 2.36 3.15
CA LEU A 75 9.97 2.10 1.77
C LEU A 75 9.07 3.21 1.23
N TRP A 76 8.13 3.70 2.04
CA TRP A 76 7.29 4.84 1.69
C TRP A 76 8.10 6.13 1.48
N LYS A 77 9.01 6.46 2.39
CA LYS A 77 9.89 7.63 2.25
C LYS A 77 10.68 7.57 0.94
N SER A 78 11.26 6.40 0.64
CA SER A 78 12.01 6.24 -0.60
C SER A 78 11.11 6.34 -1.84
N THR A 79 9.90 5.75 -1.78
CA THR A 79 8.93 5.82 -2.87
C THR A 79 8.46 7.26 -3.13
N ARG A 80 8.19 8.02 -2.05
CA ARG A 80 7.83 9.45 -2.12
C ARG A 80 8.88 10.24 -2.90
N ASN A 81 10.15 9.99 -2.62
CA ASN A 81 11.27 10.67 -3.25
C ASN A 81 11.41 10.31 -4.73
N ILE A 82 11.46 9.02 -5.09
CA ILE A 82 11.67 8.61 -6.50
C ILE A 82 10.49 8.95 -7.40
N LEU A 83 9.29 9.11 -6.82
CA LEU A 83 8.08 9.51 -7.54
C LEU A 83 7.78 11.01 -7.43
N CYS A 84 8.70 11.80 -6.85
CA CYS A 84 8.56 13.24 -6.66
C CYS A 84 7.17 13.63 -6.11
N PHE A 85 6.70 12.96 -5.07
CA PHE A 85 5.34 13.21 -4.53
C PHE A 85 5.13 14.67 -4.08
N ASP A 86 6.20 15.37 -3.72
CA ASP A 86 6.12 16.78 -3.33
C ASP A 86 5.79 17.70 -4.52
N GLU A 87 6.03 17.23 -5.75
CA GLU A 87 5.64 17.91 -7.00
C GLU A 87 4.26 17.43 -7.51
N LEU A 88 3.48 16.70 -6.69
CA LEU A 88 2.13 16.30 -7.04
C LEU A 88 1.19 17.50 -7.16
N ASP A 89 1.47 18.54 -6.37
CA ASP A 89 0.74 19.81 -6.37
C ASP A 89 1.73 20.98 -6.23
N PRO A 90 2.00 21.71 -7.33
CA PRO A 90 2.89 22.87 -7.31
C PRO A 90 2.46 23.99 -6.36
N SER A 91 1.17 24.07 -6.00
CA SER A 91 0.69 25.06 -5.03
C SER A 91 1.08 24.74 -3.59
N GLY A 92 1.52 23.51 -3.33
CA GLY A 92 1.84 23.01 -1.99
C GLY A 92 0.62 22.76 -1.09
N ALA A 93 -0.61 22.97 -1.58
CA ALA A 93 -1.83 22.80 -0.79
C ALA A 93 -2.02 21.35 -0.30
N THR A 94 -1.52 20.36 -1.03
CA THR A 94 -1.60 18.94 -0.63
C THR A 94 -0.43 18.46 0.24
N LEU A 95 0.59 19.28 0.52
CA LEU A 95 1.81 18.85 1.22
C LEU A 95 1.50 18.27 2.62
N ASN A 96 0.62 18.92 3.37
CA ASN A 96 0.20 18.45 4.69
C ASN A 96 -0.51 17.10 4.61
N LEU A 97 -1.35 16.90 3.60
CA LEU A 97 -2.03 15.62 3.39
C LEU A 97 -1.02 14.50 3.10
N ILE A 98 -0.04 14.74 2.21
CA ILE A 98 1.01 13.77 1.88
C ILE A 98 1.86 13.45 3.11
N ASN A 99 2.15 14.44 3.95
CA ASN A 99 2.85 14.24 5.22
C ASN A 99 2.03 13.34 6.16
N THR A 100 0.71 13.57 6.28
CA THR A 100 -0.19 12.72 7.08
C THR A 100 -0.24 11.27 6.57
N LEU A 101 -0.20 11.04 5.25
CA LEU A 101 -0.14 9.69 4.67
C LEU A 101 1.09 8.91 5.15
N SER A 102 2.21 9.59 5.43
CA SER A 102 3.40 8.93 6.00
C SER A 102 3.10 8.32 7.38
N GLY A 103 2.28 9.01 8.19
CA GLY A 103 1.78 8.50 9.45
C GLY A 103 0.85 7.31 9.24
N VAL A 104 -0.08 7.40 8.29
CA VAL A 104 -1.01 6.29 7.96
C VAL A 104 -0.23 5.03 7.56
N VAL A 105 0.74 5.14 6.65
CA VAL A 105 1.56 4.00 6.22
C VAL A 105 2.34 3.38 7.38
N THR A 106 2.91 4.23 8.25
CA THR A 106 3.67 3.78 9.41
C THR A 106 2.79 2.98 10.39
N HIS A 107 1.61 3.50 10.74
CA HIS A 107 0.70 2.81 11.65
C HIS A 107 0.05 1.58 11.02
N LEU A 108 -0.25 1.62 9.72
CA LEU A 108 -0.73 0.46 8.97
C LEU A 108 0.29 -0.67 9.02
N GLY A 109 1.59 -0.38 8.80
CA GLY A 109 2.67 -1.37 8.97
C GLY A 109 2.83 -1.87 10.40
N GLY A 110 2.59 -1.00 11.39
CA GLY A 110 2.61 -1.34 12.81
C GLY A 110 1.59 -2.41 13.19
N LEU A 111 0.43 -2.47 12.53
CA LEU A 111 -0.57 -3.51 12.77
C LEU A 111 0.01 -4.92 12.57
N ARG A 112 0.88 -5.12 11.57
CA ARG A 112 1.55 -6.42 11.35
C ARG A 112 2.39 -6.85 12.54
N ASN A 113 3.09 -5.90 13.18
CA ASN A 113 3.96 -6.22 14.32
C ASN A 113 3.11 -6.62 15.54
N THR A 114 2.04 -5.88 15.82
CA THR A 114 1.11 -6.20 16.91
C THR A 114 0.46 -7.57 16.73
N LEU A 115 0.08 -7.91 15.50
CA LEU A 115 -0.54 -9.20 15.16
C LEU A 115 0.47 -10.36 15.23
N GLY A 116 1.68 -10.16 14.72
CA GLY A 116 2.77 -11.13 14.84
C GLY A 116 3.22 -11.37 16.29
N ASP A 117 3.26 -10.33 17.12
CA ASP A 117 3.61 -10.44 18.54
C ASP A 117 2.51 -11.15 19.36
N ALA A 118 1.24 -10.95 19.00
CA ALA A 118 0.12 -11.63 19.63
C ALA A 118 0.14 -13.15 19.38
N HIS A 119 0.55 -13.58 18.19
CA HIS A 119 0.80 -14.98 17.87
C HIS A 119 1.89 -15.64 18.73
N GLY A 120 2.85 -14.87 19.24
CA GLY A 120 3.95 -15.37 20.08
C GLY A 120 3.64 -15.45 21.57
N LYS A 121 2.52 -14.89 22.06
CA LYS A 121 2.24 -14.70 23.51
C LYS A 121 1.11 -15.55 24.11
N GLY A 122 0.46 -16.40 23.33
CA GLY A 122 -0.29 -17.55 23.86
C GLY A 122 -1.82 -17.43 23.97
N ILE A 123 -2.42 -18.63 23.96
CA ILE A 123 -3.79 -19.08 24.28
C ILE A 123 -4.98 -18.46 23.54
N PHE A 124 -4.95 -17.21 23.09
CA PHE A 124 -6.04 -16.59 22.33
C PHE A 124 -5.52 -15.90 21.05
N PRO A 125 -6.13 -16.14 19.88
CA PRO A 125 -5.79 -15.39 18.67
C PRO A 125 -6.17 -13.91 18.87
N PRO A 126 -5.38 -12.94 18.34
CA PRO A 126 -5.80 -11.56 18.32
C PRO A 126 -7.09 -11.43 17.51
N ASP A 127 -8.14 -10.89 18.14
CA ASP A 127 -9.45 -10.71 17.50
C ASP A 127 -9.43 -9.46 16.62
N VAL A 128 -8.91 -9.59 15.41
CA VAL A 128 -9.04 -8.55 14.38
C VAL A 128 -10.47 -8.59 13.86
N SER A 129 -11.25 -7.54 14.09
CA SER A 129 -12.60 -7.48 13.53
C SER A 129 -12.59 -7.35 12.01
N GLU A 130 -13.67 -7.79 11.35
CA GLU A 130 -13.89 -7.62 9.90
C GLU A 130 -13.70 -6.15 9.48
N ASN A 131 -14.21 -5.20 10.28
CA ASN A 131 -14.08 -3.77 10.01
C ASN A 131 -12.63 -3.29 9.96
N ILE A 132 -11.74 -3.83 10.79
CA ILE A 132 -10.32 -3.48 10.78
C ILE A 132 -9.62 -4.10 9.57
N ALA A 133 -9.96 -5.33 9.20
CA ALA A 133 -9.46 -5.95 7.97
C ALA A 133 -9.91 -5.18 6.72
N GLU A 134 -11.17 -4.75 6.67
CA GLU A 134 -11.70 -3.90 5.61
C GLU A 134 -11.01 -2.53 5.56
N LEU A 135 -10.78 -1.90 6.71
CA LEU A 135 -10.05 -0.63 6.78
C LEU A 135 -8.63 -0.78 6.22
N ALA A 136 -7.94 -1.86 6.58
CA ALA A 136 -6.58 -2.13 6.12
C ALA A 136 -6.53 -2.33 4.59
N ILE A 137 -7.41 -3.17 4.03
CA ILE A 137 -7.42 -3.43 2.58
C ILE A 137 -7.85 -2.19 1.79
N ASN A 138 -8.82 -1.41 2.27
CA ASN A 138 -9.27 -0.18 1.62
C ASN A 138 -8.18 0.89 1.63
N THR A 139 -7.48 1.04 2.76
CA THR A 139 -6.36 1.99 2.89
C THR A 139 -5.20 1.60 1.98
N ALA A 140 -4.80 0.32 2.01
CA ALA A 140 -3.76 -0.19 1.12
C ALA A 140 -4.12 -0.02 -0.36
N SER A 141 -5.37 -0.28 -0.74
CA SER A 141 -5.87 -0.14 -2.11
C SER A 141 -5.85 1.32 -2.59
N THR A 142 -6.31 2.24 -1.73
CA THR A 142 -6.34 3.68 -2.03
C THR A 142 -4.92 4.24 -2.19
N LEU A 143 -4.02 3.92 -1.26
CA LEU A 143 -2.61 4.33 -1.34
C LEU A 143 -1.93 3.76 -2.58
N SER A 144 -2.14 2.47 -2.86
CA SER A 144 -1.61 1.79 -4.04
C SER A 144 -2.06 2.48 -5.32
N THR A 145 -3.33 2.86 -5.41
CA THR A 145 -3.89 3.57 -6.56
C THR A 145 -3.20 4.91 -6.78
N VAL A 146 -3.01 5.72 -5.72
CA VAL A 146 -2.32 7.01 -5.82
C VAL A 146 -0.85 6.83 -6.24
N ILE A 147 -0.14 5.85 -5.68
CA ILE A 147 1.26 5.54 -6.03
C ILE A 147 1.39 5.18 -7.51
N ILE A 148 0.54 4.27 -8.01
CA ILE A 148 0.58 3.83 -9.41
C ILE A 148 0.25 4.98 -10.36
N ARG A 149 -0.77 5.78 -10.02
CA ARG A 149 -1.13 6.96 -10.83
C ARG A 149 0.02 7.96 -10.89
N ARG A 150 0.69 8.22 -9.75
CA ARG A 150 1.85 9.11 -9.73
C ARG A 150 3.02 8.53 -10.52
N PHE A 151 3.29 7.23 -10.40
CA PHE A 151 4.31 6.55 -11.18
C PHE A 151 4.08 6.66 -12.69
N ASN A 152 2.84 6.57 -13.15
CA ASN A 152 2.55 6.76 -14.57
C ASN A 152 2.78 8.21 -15.02
N GLN A 153 2.37 9.20 -14.20
CA GLN A 153 2.63 10.62 -14.49
C GLN A 153 4.13 10.94 -14.57
N THR A 154 4.96 10.34 -13.72
CA THR A 154 6.41 10.58 -13.74
C THR A 154 7.12 9.89 -14.90
N LYS A 155 6.54 8.83 -15.48
CA LYS A 155 7.03 8.21 -16.73
C LYS A 155 6.71 9.04 -17.97
N GLU A 156 5.54 9.69 -17.98
CA GLU A 156 5.08 10.49 -19.12
C GLU A 156 5.82 11.83 -19.24
N LYS A 157 6.38 12.35 -18.15
CA LYS A 157 7.25 13.54 -18.17
C LYS A 157 8.71 13.16 -18.44
N PRO A 158 9.27 13.46 -19.64
CA PRO A 158 10.67 13.19 -19.91
C PRO A 158 11.59 14.03 -19.00
N PRO A 159 12.84 13.57 -18.75
CA PRO A 159 13.80 14.28 -17.89
C PRO A 159 14.08 15.74 -18.30
N ASN A 160 13.83 16.10 -19.56
CA ASN A 160 14.10 17.43 -20.12
C ASN A 160 13.08 18.52 -19.79
N GLU A 161 11.99 18.22 -19.09
CA GLU A 161 11.02 19.22 -18.61
C GLU A 161 11.14 19.48 -17.10
N ARG A 162 12.21 18.98 -16.47
CA ARG A 162 12.54 19.24 -15.06
C ARG A 162 13.40 20.50 -14.96
N ASN A 163 12.80 21.65 -15.27
CA ASN A 163 13.38 22.97 -14.99
C ASN A 163 12.92 23.46 -13.62
#